data_AF-A0A7C2LR06-F1
#
_entry.id   AF-A0A7C2LR06-F1
#
_cell.length_a   1.000
_cell.length_b   1.000
_cell.length_c   1.000
_cell.angle_alpha   90.00
_cell.angle_beta   90.00
_cell.angle_gamma   90.00
#
_symmetry.space_group_name_H-M   'P 1'
#
loop_
_entity.id
_entity.type
_entity.pdbx_description
1 polymer ?
#
loop_
_entity_poly.entity_id
_entity_poly.type
_entity_poly.pdbx_seq_one_letter_code
_entity_poly.pdbx_strand_id
1 'polypeptide(L)'
;MTATEKIGRPNQRTRTRKDLLQAAARLMRRGSTPTLEEVAEEALVSRATAYRYFPSVEALLVEAAVDVAVPGPEDLFRDETSRDPVLRLQRVETALHDMIAANEPLVRTVLAHSIQRGMRADEDGRLPRRQNRRTPLIEAALEPARHQFKPAVLRELTRALALVMGPEATIVVKDVLQLGDAEARRVKRWAIRALVEAARRPAEDD
;
A
#
# COMPACT_ATOMS: atom_id res chain seq x y z
N MET A 1 -12.87 -29.21 -14.10
CA MET A 1 -12.39 -27.88 -13.70
C MET A 1 -11.04 -28.03 -13.02
N THR A 2 -9.95 -27.77 -13.75
CA THR A 2 -8.57 -28.09 -13.33
C THR A 2 -7.92 -26.94 -12.53
N ALA A 3 -7.08 -27.31 -11.55
CA ALA A 3 -6.45 -26.42 -10.56
C ALA A 3 -5.63 -25.25 -11.16
N THR A 4 -5.25 -25.33 -12.44
CA THR A 4 -4.49 -24.32 -13.17
C THR A 4 -5.29 -23.03 -13.46
N GLU A 5 -6.62 -23.11 -13.59
CA GLU A 5 -7.45 -21.92 -13.82
C GLU A 5 -7.56 -20.98 -12.60
N LYS A 6 -7.35 -21.49 -11.38
CA LYS A 6 -7.49 -20.70 -10.14
C LYS A 6 -6.29 -19.80 -9.85
N ILE A 7 -5.11 -20.10 -10.40
CA ILE A 7 -3.86 -19.35 -10.11
C ILE A 7 -3.70 -18.11 -11.00
N GLY A 8 -4.23 -18.13 -12.23
CA GLY A 8 -4.15 -16.98 -13.17
C GLY A 8 -5.17 -15.86 -12.92
N ARG A 9 -6.37 -16.21 -12.46
CA ARG A 9 -7.50 -15.28 -12.27
C ARG A 9 -7.27 -14.20 -11.18
N PRO A 10 -6.64 -14.47 -10.02
CA PRO A 10 -6.41 -13.46 -8.97
C PRO A 10 -5.35 -12.42 -9.37
N ASN A 11 -4.28 -12.87 -10.01
CA ASN A 11 -3.18 -12.01 -10.46
C ASN A 11 -3.61 -11.08 -11.59
N GLN A 12 -4.39 -11.58 -12.56
CA GLN A 12 -4.92 -10.75 -13.64
C GLN A 12 -5.87 -9.68 -13.12
N ARG A 13 -6.72 -9.99 -12.13
CA ARG A 13 -7.68 -9.03 -11.58
C ARG A 13 -7.02 -7.93 -10.74
N THR A 14 -6.01 -8.31 -9.94
CA THR A 14 -5.17 -7.35 -9.23
C THR A 14 -4.47 -6.40 -10.22
N ARG A 15 -4.04 -6.94 -11.37
CA ARG A 15 -3.47 -6.17 -12.46
C ARG A 15 -4.49 -5.18 -13.05
N THR A 16 -5.67 -5.64 -13.46
CA THR A 16 -6.71 -4.74 -14.03
C THR A 16 -7.13 -3.62 -13.07
N ARG A 17 -7.29 -3.90 -11.76
CA ARG A 17 -7.60 -2.84 -10.79
C ARG A 17 -6.46 -1.81 -10.72
N LYS A 18 -5.21 -2.28 -10.74
CA LYS A 18 -4.03 -1.41 -10.76
C LYS A 18 -3.98 -0.57 -12.03
N ASP A 19 -4.25 -1.17 -13.19
CA ASP A 19 -4.25 -0.47 -14.47
C ASP A 19 -5.30 0.65 -14.49
N LEU A 20 -6.50 0.40 -13.95
CA LEU A 20 -7.55 1.42 -13.79
C LEU A 20 -7.14 2.58 -12.87
N LEU A 21 -6.52 2.28 -11.72
CA LEU A 21 -6.03 3.32 -10.82
C LEU A 21 -4.88 4.13 -11.44
N GLN A 22 -3.98 3.48 -12.16
CA GLN A 22 -2.88 4.15 -12.84
C GLN A 22 -3.37 5.02 -14.01
N ALA A 23 -4.38 4.56 -14.75
CA ALA A 23 -5.05 5.35 -15.78
C ALA A 23 -5.70 6.60 -15.19
N ALA A 24 -6.50 6.45 -14.12
CA ALA A 24 -7.08 7.57 -13.40
C ALA A 24 -6.02 8.55 -12.89
N ALA A 25 -4.97 8.04 -12.25
CA ALA A 25 -3.84 8.83 -11.77
C ALA A 25 -3.12 9.60 -12.90
N ARG A 26 -2.96 9.00 -14.09
CA ARG A 26 -2.37 9.68 -15.26
C ARG A 26 -3.25 10.81 -15.76
N LEU A 27 -4.56 10.59 -15.87
CA LEU A 27 -5.52 11.61 -16.30
C LEU A 27 -5.57 12.77 -15.30
N MET A 28 -5.63 12.47 -14.00
CA MET A 28 -5.61 13.50 -12.94
C MET A 28 -4.34 14.36 -12.98
N ARG A 29 -3.17 13.78 -13.26
CA ARG A 29 -1.92 14.55 -13.42
C ARG A 29 -1.92 15.48 -14.64
N ARG A 30 -2.79 15.25 -15.63
CA ARG A 30 -3.00 16.17 -16.77
C ARG A 30 -3.95 17.32 -16.44
N GLY A 31 -4.45 17.40 -15.21
CA GLY A 31 -5.31 18.48 -14.72
C GLY A 31 -6.80 18.27 -14.97
N SER A 32 -7.23 17.08 -15.40
CA SER A 32 -8.65 16.74 -15.59
C SER A 32 -9.20 15.90 -14.45
N THR A 33 -10.52 15.98 -14.22
CA THR A 33 -11.27 15.05 -13.36
C THR A 33 -11.91 14.00 -14.26
N PRO A 34 -11.32 12.80 -14.42
CA PRO A 34 -11.78 11.88 -15.44
C PRO A 34 -13.06 11.14 -15.02
N THR A 35 -13.91 10.86 -15.99
CA THR A 35 -15.05 9.95 -15.89
C THR A 35 -14.59 8.50 -15.82
N LEU A 36 -15.47 7.58 -15.38
CA LEU A 36 -15.14 6.16 -15.36
C LEU A 36 -14.93 5.60 -16.79
N GLU A 37 -15.63 6.16 -17.77
CA GLU A 37 -15.48 5.88 -19.20
C GLU A 37 -14.08 6.20 -19.71
N GLU A 38 -13.61 7.43 -19.48
CA GLU A 38 -12.27 7.87 -19.91
C GLU A 38 -11.17 7.03 -19.25
N VAL A 39 -11.37 6.65 -17.99
CA VAL A 39 -10.44 5.77 -17.27
C VAL A 39 -10.44 4.37 -17.86
N ALA A 40 -11.61 3.84 -18.23
CA ALA A 40 -11.72 2.52 -18.86
C ALA A 40 -11.00 2.50 -20.22
N GLU A 41 -11.18 3.54 -21.01
CA GLU A 41 -10.52 3.73 -22.31
C GLU A 41 -9.00 3.83 -22.15
N GLU A 42 -8.50 4.70 -21.27
CA GLU A 42 -7.07 4.87 -20.97
C GLU A 42 -6.43 3.59 -20.38
N ALA A 43 -7.21 2.75 -19.69
CA ALA A 43 -6.78 1.46 -19.17
C ALA A 43 -6.96 0.29 -20.17
N LEU A 44 -7.46 0.55 -21.39
CA LEU A 44 -7.73 -0.45 -22.43
C LEU A 44 -8.67 -1.58 -21.97
N VAL A 45 -9.73 -1.23 -21.22
CA VAL A 45 -10.77 -2.17 -20.77
C VAL A 45 -12.18 -1.67 -21.08
N SER A 46 -13.15 -2.59 -21.10
CA SER A 46 -14.55 -2.20 -21.33
C SER A 46 -15.14 -1.42 -20.13
N ARG A 47 -16.12 -0.54 -20.39
CA ARG A 47 -16.90 0.14 -19.34
C ARG A 47 -17.46 -0.83 -18.30
N ALA A 48 -18.07 -1.93 -18.77
CA ALA A 48 -18.60 -2.98 -17.89
C ALA A 48 -17.51 -3.60 -16.99
N THR A 49 -16.27 -3.71 -17.50
CA THR A 49 -15.13 -4.16 -16.69
C THR A 49 -14.78 -3.13 -15.62
N ALA A 50 -14.73 -1.84 -15.95
CA ALA A 50 -14.43 -0.76 -14.99
C ALA A 50 -15.49 -0.68 -13.87
N TYR A 51 -16.79 -0.67 -14.20
CA TYR A 51 -17.89 -0.68 -13.23
C TYR A 51 -17.83 -1.88 -12.27
N ARG A 52 -17.35 -3.04 -12.74
CA ARG A 52 -17.16 -4.22 -11.89
C ARG A 52 -16.07 -4.00 -10.82
N TYR A 53 -15.02 -3.22 -11.11
CA TYR A 53 -13.95 -2.95 -10.13
C TYR A 53 -14.25 -1.73 -9.25
N PHE A 54 -14.90 -0.72 -9.80
CA PHE A 54 -15.22 0.53 -9.12
C PHE A 54 -16.71 0.83 -9.35
N PRO A 55 -17.55 0.69 -8.32
CA PRO A 55 -18.99 0.88 -8.46
C PRO A 55 -19.36 2.34 -8.75
N SER A 56 -18.46 3.27 -8.48
CA SER A 56 -18.62 4.69 -8.79
C SER A 56 -17.28 5.32 -9.16
N VAL A 57 -17.33 6.44 -9.90
CA VAL A 57 -16.15 7.22 -10.29
C VAL A 57 -15.48 7.85 -9.06
N GLU A 58 -16.26 8.27 -8.07
CA GLU A 58 -15.74 8.84 -6.82
C GLU A 58 -14.88 7.83 -6.07
N ALA A 59 -15.33 6.58 -5.96
CA ALA A 59 -14.56 5.52 -5.30
C ALA A 59 -13.23 5.23 -6.01
N LEU A 60 -13.21 5.32 -7.34
CA LEU A 60 -12.00 5.21 -8.15
C LEU A 60 -11.07 6.41 -7.92
N LEU A 61 -11.58 7.63 -8.08
CA LEU A 61 -10.79 8.86 -7.98
C LEU A 61 -10.20 9.03 -6.59
N VAL A 62 -10.95 8.68 -5.55
CA VAL A 62 -10.47 8.75 -4.16
C VAL A 62 -9.29 7.80 -3.94
N GLU A 63 -9.36 6.58 -4.46
CA GLU A 63 -8.24 5.63 -4.36
C GLU A 63 -7.07 6.00 -5.30
N ALA A 64 -7.35 6.56 -6.48
CA ALA A 64 -6.33 6.99 -7.44
C ALA A 64 -5.56 8.22 -6.95
N ALA A 65 -6.23 9.18 -6.30
CA ALA A 65 -5.58 10.34 -5.70
C ALA A 65 -4.58 9.93 -4.60
N VAL A 66 -4.92 8.92 -3.79
CA VAL A 66 -3.96 8.34 -2.83
C VAL A 66 -2.81 7.64 -3.54
N ASP A 67 -3.06 7.01 -4.68
CA ASP A 67 -2.02 6.38 -5.50
C ASP A 67 -1.01 7.40 -6.04
N VAL A 68 -1.49 8.54 -6.54
CA VAL A 68 -0.66 9.66 -7.00
C VAL A 68 0.21 10.22 -5.88
N ALA A 69 -0.32 10.28 -4.66
CA ALA A 69 0.36 10.91 -3.52
C ALA A 69 1.46 10.02 -2.90
N VAL A 70 1.45 8.70 -3.15
CA VAL A 70 2.49 7.79 -2.63
C VAL A 70 3.71 7.84 -3.55
N PRO A 71 4.91 8.19 -3.04
CA PRO A 71 6.12 8.20 -3.86
C PRO A 71 6.48 6.79 -4.33
N GLY A 72 7.05 6.68 -5.53
CA GLY A 72 7.66 5.45 -6.01
C GLY A 72 8.96 5.11 -5.27
N PRO A 73 9.38 3.83 -5.20
CA PRO A 73 10.65 3.46 -4.58
C PRO A 73 11.87 4.16 -5.20
N GLU A 74 11.89 4.30 -6.53
CA GLU A 74 12.97 4.99 -7.25
C GLU A 74 13.09 6.46 -6.84
N ASP A 75 11.96 7.17 -6.71
CA ASP A 75 11.95 8.56 -6.28
C ASP A 75 12.34 8.70 -4.81
N LEU A 76 11.84 7.81 -3.95
CA LEU A 76 12.11 7.88 -2.52
C LEU A 76 13.60 7.66 -2.20
N PHE A 77 14.27 6.77 -2.94
CA PHE A 77 15.65 6.35 -2.69
C PHE A 77 16.68 6.89 -3.68
N ARG A 78 16.29 7.78 -4.61
CA ARG A 78 17.17 8.33 -5.66
C ARG A 78 18.52 8.82 -5.13
N ASP A 79 18.49 9.60 -4.05
CA ASP A 79 19.68 10.22 -3.45
C ASP A 79 20.11 9.52 -2.14
N GLU A 80 19.59 8.32 -1.86
CA GLU A 80 19.86 7.61 -0.62
C GLU A 80 21.13 6.75 -0.72
N THR A 81 22.19 7.17 -0.03
CA THR A 81 23.48 6.47 0.00
C THR A 81 23.59 5.44 1.12
N SER A 82 22.74 5.53 2.16
CA SER A 82 22.79 4.59 3.27
C SER A 82 22.31 3.21 2.87
N ARG A 83 23.02 2.20 3.36
CA ARG A 83 22.64 0.78 3.28
C ARG A 83 22.05 0.25 4.58
N ASP A 84 21.90 1.10 5.60
CA ASP A 84 21.27 0.71 6.87
C ASP A 84 19.75 0.55 6.68
N PRO A 85 19.20 -0.67 6.87
CA PRO A 85 17.78 -0.92 6.71
C PRO A 85 16.93 -0.11 7.67
N VAL A 86 17.41 0.20 8.89
CA VAL A 86 16.62 1.00 9.85
C VAL A 86 16.43 2.42 9.32
N LEU A 87 17.51 3.08 8.89
CA LEU A 87 17.43 4.44 8.35
C LEU A 87 16.53 4.51 7.10
N ARG A 88 16.70 3.54 6.18
CA ARG A 88 15.89 3.46 4.95
C ARG A 88 14.41 3.22 5.25
N LEU A 89 14.08 2.38 6.22
CA LEU A 89 12.70 2.14 6.65
C LEU A 89 12.08 3.33 7.37
N GLN A 90 12.87 4.09 8.14
CA GLN A 90 12.42 5.34 8.75
C GLN A 90 12.14 6.42 7.69
N ARG A 91 12.87 6.40 6.57
CA ARG A 91 12.57 7.25 5.40
C ARG A 91 11.23 6.87 4.75
N VAL A 92 10.96 5.58 4.57
CA VAL A 92 9.64 5.08 4.11
C VAL A 92 8.52 5.50 5.07
N GLU A 93 8.73 5.31 6.37
CA GLU A 93 7.75 5.70 7.40
C GLU A 93 7.44 7.19 7.36
N THR A 94 8.47 8.03 7.20
CA THR A 94 8.32 9.48 7.11
C THR A 94 7.50 9.86 5.88
N ALA A 95 7.88 9.36 4.70
CA ALA A 95 7.18 9.65 3.45
C ALA A 95 5.71 9.19 3.49
N LEU A 96 5.44 7.99 4.00
CA LEU A 96 4.07 7.49 4.12
C LEU A 96 3.25 8.29 5.15
N HIS A 97 3.83 8.65 6.28
CA HIS A 97 3.14 9.45 7.29
C HIS A 97 2.82 10.85 6.77
N ASP A 98 3.78 11.52 6.10
CA ASP A 98 3.57 12.86 5.56
C ASP A 98 2.48 12.85 4.46
N MET A 99 2.50 11.82 3.60
CA MET A 99 1.43 11.59 2.62
C MET A 99 0.07 11.41 3.28
N ILE A 100 -0.01 10.56 4.33
CA ILE A 100 -1.27 10.31 5.05
C ILE A 100 -1.77 11.58 5.72
N ALA A 101 -0.89 12.33 6.39
CA ALA A 101 -1.24 13.56 7.08
C ALA A 101 -1.77 14.63 6.09
N ALA A 102 -1.10 14.80 4.95
CA ALA A 102 -1.52 15.74 3.91
C ALA A 102 -2.85 15.35 3.24
N ASN A 103 -3.24 14.07 3.29
CA ASN A 103 -4.42 13.52 2.60
C ASN A 103 -5.38 12.82 3.57
N GLU A 104 -5.40 13.22 4.84
CA GLU A 104 -6.05 12.46 5.92
C GLU A 104 -7.53 12.15 5.65
N PRO A 105 -8.37 13.12 5.24
CA PRO A 105 -9.78 12.84 4.93
C PRO A 105 -9.95 11.83 3.79
N LEU A 106 -9.12 11.96 2.74
CA LEU A 106 -9.15 11.09 1.58
C LEU A 106 -8.74 9.65 1.93
N VAL A 107 -7.64 9.50 2.68
CA VAL A 107 -7.14 8.21 3.14
C VAL A 107 -8.18 7.50 4.02
N ARG A 108 -8.88 8.24 4.89
CA ARG A 108 -9.98 7.68 5.69
C ARG A 108 -11.14 7.21 4.82
N THR A 109 -11.52 7.98 3.79
CA THR A 109 -12.56 7.56 2.84
C THR A 109 -12.18 6.26 2.12
N VAL A 110 -10.93 6.12 1.65
CA VAL A 110 -10.44 4.87 1.05
C VAL A 110 -10.52 3.70 2.04
N LEU A 111 -10.14 3.91 3.31
CA LEU A 111 -10.20 2.88 4.34
C LEU A 111 -11.65 2.48 4.66
N ALA A 112 -12.55 3.45 4.84
CA ALA A 112 -13.97 3.20 5.08
C ALA A 112 -14.59 2.37 3.95
N HIS A 113 -14.34 2.75 2.69
CA HIS A 113 -14.80 1.97 1.53
C HIS A 113 -14.19 0.56 1.50
N SER A 114 -12.92 0.42 1.87
CA SER A 114 -12.25 -0.89 1.94
C SER A 114 -12.91 -1.81 2.98
N ILE A 115 -13.28 -1.26 4.14
CA ILE A 115 -13.97 -1.99 5.23
C ILE A 115 -15.40 -2.34 4.80
N GLN A 116 -16.18 -1.36 4.33
CA GLN A 116 -17.56 -1.57 3.87
C GLN A 116 -17.63 -2.65 2.78
N ARG A 117 -16.65 -2.66 1.86
CA ARG A 117 -16.56 -3.68 0.82
C ARG A 117 -16.23 -5.06 1.39
N GLY A 118 -15.40 -5.15 2.42
CA GLY A 118 -15.11 -6.41 3.11
C GLY A 118 -16.30 -6.96 3.92
N MET A 119 -17.22 -6.10 4.35
CA MET A 119 -18.46 -6.48 5.03
C MET A 119 -19.53 -7.00 4.09
N ARG A 120 -19.54 -6.53 2.83
CA ARG A 120 -20.36 -7.15 1.80
C ARG A 120 -19.79 -8.54 1.56
N ALA A 121 -20.62 -9.57 1.68
CA ALA A 121 -20.25 -10.86 1.12
C ALA A 121 -20.00 -10.60 -0.37
N ASP A 122 -18.72 -10.53 -0.77
CA ASP A 122 -18.38 -10.80 -2.15
C ASP A 122 -18.86 -12.25 -2.33
N GLU A 123 -20.10 -12.46 -2.80
CA GLU A 123 -20.74 -13.78 -3.01
C GLU A 123 -19.86 -14.71 -3.85
N ASP A 124 -18.84 -14.12 -4.48
CA ASP A 124 -17.94 -14.67 -5.43
C ASP A 124 -16.45 -14.63 -4.99
N GLY A 125 -16.07 -13.84 -3.96
CA GLY A 125 -14.67 -13.61 -3.56
C GLY A 125 -13.77 -13.11 -4.70
N ARG A 126 -14.36 -12.50 -5.74
CA ARG A 126 -13.72 -12.36 -7.06
C ARG A 126 -12.85 -11.13 -7.22
N LEU A 127 -13.10 -10.03 -6.51
CA LEU A 127 -12.41 -8.78 -6.79
C LEU A 127 -11.26 -8.54 -5.78
N PRO A 128 -10.10 -8.03 -6.23
CA PRO A 128 -8.96 -7.79 -5.35
C PRO A 128 -9.34 -6.81 -4.24
N ARG A 129 -8.90 -7.12 -3.00
CA ARG A 129 -9.02 -6.23 -1.83
C ARG A 129 -8.11 -5.00 -2.01
N ARG A 130 -8.19 -4.05 -1.06
CA ARG A 130 -7.39 -2.80 -1.03
C ARG A 130 -5.96 -3.02 -1.55
N GLN A 131 -5.49 -2.13 -2.43
CA GLN A 131 -4.17 -2.31 -3.05
C GLN A 131 -3.01 -2.12 -2.06
N ASN A 132 -1.98 -2.94 -2.23
CA ASN A 132 -0.77 -2.89 -1.44
C ASN A 132 0.26 -1.94 -2.08
N ARG A 133 0.42 -0.76 -1.49
CA ARG A 133 1.35 0.29 -1.94
C ARG A 133 2.63 0.36 -1.10
N ARG A 134 2.58 -0.16 0.13
CA ARG A 134 3.66 -0.06 1.11
C ARG A 134 4.71 -1.15 0.94
N THR A 135 4.34 -2.36 0.53
CA THR A 135 5.30 -3.46 0.38
C THR A 135 6.43 -3.17 -0.60
N PRO A 136 6.19 -2.62 -1.82
CA PRO A 136 7.30 -2.28 -2.72
C PRO A 136 8.30 -1.29 -2.12
N LEU A 137 7.82 -0.32 -1.32
CA LEU A 137 8.69 0.63 -0.62
C LEU A 137 9.50 -0.04 0.49
N ILE A 138 8.86 -0.93 1.25
CA ILE A 138 9.51 -1.71 2.32
C ILE A 138 10.57 -2.66 1.72
N GLU A 139 10.25 -3.35 0.63
CA GLU A 139 11.18 -4.23 -0.07
C GLU A 139 12.39 -3.44 -0.59
N ALA A 140 12.18 -2.29 -1.24
CA ALA A 140 13.26 -1.42 -1.69
C ALA A 140 14.10 -0.82 -0.54
N ALA A 141 13.49 -0.60 0.63
CA ALA A 141 14.22 -0.17 1.82
C ALA A 141 15.15 -1.28 2.34
N LEU A 142 14.69 -2.53 2.31
CA LEU A 142 15.41 -3.69 2.82
C LEU A 142 16.43 -4.26 1.84
N GLU A 143 16.26 -4.04 0.53
CA GLU A 143 17.06 -4.67 -0.53
C GLU A 143 18.58 -4.57 -0.33
N PRO A 144 19.18 -3.40 0.03
CA PRO A 144 20.63 -3.31 0.20
C PRO A 144 21.20 -4.17 1.35
N ALA A 145 20.34 -4.54 2.31
CA ALA A 145 20.65 -5.31 3.51
C ALA A 145 20.04 -6.71 3.47
N ARG A 146 19.48 -7.14 2.34
CA ARG A 146 18.74 -8.41 2.19
C ARG A 146 19.53 -9.64 2.67
N HIS A 147 20.85 -9.63 2.43
CA HIS A 147 21.80 -10.68 2.81
C HIS A 147 21.94 -10.85 4.34
N GLN A 148 21.48 -9.88 5.14
CA GLN A 148 21.53 -9.94 6.60
C GLN A 148 20.39 -10.77 7.20
N PHE A 149 19.44 -11.23 6.37
CA PHE A 149 18.23 -11.90 6.83
C PHE A 149 18.05 -13.27 6.17
N LYS A 150 17.60 -14.26 6.93
CA LYS A 150 17.09 -15.51 6.35
C LYS A 150 15.86 -15.20 5.48
N PRO A 151 15.67 -15.85 4.31
CA PRO A 151 14.56 -15.52 3.41
C PRO A 151 13.16 -15.61 4.04
N ALA A 152 12.93 -16.54 4.98
CA ALA A 152 11.67 -16.65 5.70
C ALA A 152 11.43 -15.45 6.63
N VAL A 153 12.45 -15.11 7.42
CA VAL A 153 12.43 -13.97 8.35
C VAL A 153 12.26 -12.65 7.61
N LEU A 154 12.92 -12.46 6.46
CA LEU A 154 12.74 -11.27 5.63
C LEU A 154 11.29 -11.08 5.17
N ARG A 155 10.62 -12.17 4.75
CA ARG A 155 9.20 -12.12 4.36
C ARG A 155 8.31 -11.74 5.54
N GLU A 156 8.61 -12.27 6.72
CA GLU A 156 7.87 -11.96 7.94
C GLU A 156 8.08 -10.51 8.38
N LEU A 157 9.33 -10.04 8.40
CA LEU A 157 9.69 -8.64 8.65
C LEU A 157 8.93 -7.69 7.70
N THR A 158 8.91 -8.01 6.41
CA THR A 158 8.20 -7.21 5.40
C THR A 158 6.70 -7.10 5.70
N ARG A 159 6.07 -8.19 6.16
CA ARG A 159 4.65 -8.21 6.55
C ARG A 159 4.40 -7.43 7.84
N ALA A 160 5.27 -7.57 8.84
CA ALA A 160 5.18 -6.84 10.10
C ALA A 160 5.33 -5.33 9.89
N LEU A 161 6.29 -4.91 9.07
CA LEU A 161 6.47 -3.50 8.71
C LEU A 161 5.26 -2.95 7.95
N ALA A 162 4.63 -3.75 7.09
CA ALA A 162 3.41 -3.36 6.39
C ALA A 162 2.22 -3.12 7.36
N LEU A 163 2.18 -3.80 8.51
CA LEU A 163 1.20 -3.54 9.56
C LEU A 163 1.45 -2.15 10.20
N VAL A 164 2.71 -1.86 10.54
CA VAL A 164 3.11 -0.66 11.31
C VAL A 164 3.12 0.62 10.44
N MET A 165 3.40 0.50 9.14
CA MET A 165 3.51 1.63 8.21
C MET A 165 2.21 1.91 7.43
N GLY A 166 1.08 1.38 7.89
CA GLY A 166 -0.22 1.57 7.25
C GLY A 166 -1.00 2.77 7.77
N PRO A 167 -2.01 3.25 7.01
CA PRO A 167 -2.98 4.19 7.56
C PRO A 167 -3.82 3.57 8.69
N GLU A 168 -3.91 2.24 8.76
CA GLU A 168 -4.50 1.55 9.91
C GLU A 168 -3.74 1.85 11.22
N ALA A 169 -2.41 1.90 11.17
CA ALA A 169 -1.60 2.30 12.32
C ALA A 169 -1.81 3.78 12.69
N THR A 170 -2.16 4.63 11.73
CA THR A 170 -2.50 6.04 11.98
C THR A 170 -3.80 6.15 12.78
N ILE A 171 -4.81 5.34 12.47
CA ILE A 171 -6.04 5.24 13.26
C ILE A 171 -5.73 4.80 14.69
N VAL A 172 -4.89 3.77 14.88
CA VAL A 172 -4.52 3.30 16.23
C VAL A 172 -3.85 4.41 17.03
N VAL A 173 -2.82 5.08 16.49
CA VAL A 173 -2.09 6.10 17.24
C VAL A 173 -2.88 7.38 17.47
N LYS A 174 -3.70 7.84 16.51
CA LYS A 174 -4.47 9.09 16.62
C LYS A 174 -5.83 8.91 17.30
N ASP A 175 -6.59 7.88 16.94
CA ASP A 175 -7.99 7.78 17.34
C ASP A 175 -8.14 6.94 18.62
N VAL A 176 -7.36 5.85 18.75
CA VAL A 176 -7.41 4.97 19.93
C VAL A 176 -6.51 5.47 21.04
N LEU A 177 -5.23 5.73 20.72
CA LEU A 177 -4.23 6.15 21.71
C LEU A 177 -4.17 7.66 21.91
N GLN A 178 -4.79 8.45 21.02
CA GLN A 178 -4.84 9.92 21.09
C GLN A 178 -3.46 10.59 21.20
N LEU A 179 -2.47 9.99 20.54
CA LEU A 179 -1.10 10.50 20.51
C LEU A 179 -0.97 11.65 19.50
N GLY A 180 -0.17 12.66 19.87
CA GLY A 180 0.30 13.67 18.92
C GLY A 180 1.27 13.09 17.89
N ASP A 181 1.45 13.79 16.76
CA ASP A 181 2.26 13.31 15.63
C ASP A 181 3.71 12.94 16.01
N ALA A 182 4.34 13.73 16.89
CA ALA A 182 5.69 13.47 17.36
C ALA A 182 5.80 12.14 18.12
N GLU A 183 4.83 11.86 19.00
CA GLU A 183 4.79 10.62 19.77
C GLU A 183 4.44 9.42 18.89
N ALA A 184 3.48 9.58 17.98
CA ALA A 184 3.12 8.57 17.00
C ALA A 184 4.33 8.15 16.14
N ARG A 185 5.13 9.11 15.66
CA ARG A 185 6.37 8.82 14.94
C ARG A 185 7.40 8.15 15.83
N ARG A 186 7.56 8.60 17.08
CA ARG A 186 8.48 7.97 18.05
C ARG A 186 8.17 6.47 18.23
N VAL A 187 6.90 6.13 18.46
CA VAL A 187 6.45 4.75 18.64
C VAL A 187 6.66 3.92 17.38
N LYS A 188 6.27 4.43 16.20
CA LYS A 188 6.47 3.72 14.92
C LYS A 188 7.94 3.47 14.62
N ARG A 189 8.81 4.47 14.83
CA ARG A 189 10.26 4.35 14.60
C ARG A 189 10.93 3.39 15.57
N TRP A 190 10.48 3.36 16.83
CA TRP A 190 10.90 2.36 17.80
C TRP A 190 10.50 0.95 17.35
N ALA A 191 9.24 0.75 16.93
CA ALA A 191 8.75 -0.54 16.45
C ALA A 191 9.53 -1.03 15.20
N ILE A 192 9.81 -0.12 14.25
CA ILE A 192 10.62 -0.43 13.06
C ILE A 192 12.01 -0.95 13.46
N ARG A 193 12.69 -0.25 14.38
CA ARG A 193 14.00 -0.66 14.86
C ARG A 193 13.94 -2.02 15.54
N ALA A 194 13.00 -2.21 16.46
CA ALA A 194 12.83 -3.46 17.19
C ALA A 194 12.56 -4.65 16.26
N LEU A 195 11.71 -4.47 15.24
CA LEU A 195 11.42 -5.51 14.25
C LEU A 195 12.66 -5.88 13.41
N VAL A 196 13.44 -4.89 12.98
CA VAL A 196 14.68 -5.14 12.22
C VAL A 196 15.73 -5.84 13.09
N GLU A 197 15.89 -5.42 14.33
CA GLU A 197 16.80 -6.05 15.29
C GLU A 197 16.41 -7.49 15.58
N ALA A 198 15.12 -7.75 15.83
CA ALA A 198 14.60 -9.11 16.02
C ALA A 198 14.85 -9.98 14.79
N ALA A 199 14.62 -9.44 13.58
CA ALA A 199 14.85 -10.15 12.33
C ALA A 199 16.34 -10.45 12.03
N ARG A 200 17.27 -9.68 12.60
CA ARG A 200 18.72 -9.91 12.48
C ARG A 200 19.25 -10.95 13.45
N ARG A 201 18.51 -11.27 14.52
CA ARG A 201 18.98 -12.28 15.49
C ARG A 201 19.10 -13.63 14.79
N PRO A 202 20.15 -14.41 15.08
CA PRO A 202 20.16 -15.82 14.70
C PRO A 202 18.89 -16.46 15.27
N ALA A 203 18.28 -17.38 14.51
CA ALA A 203 17.18 -18.16 15.05
C ALA A 203 17.69 -18.84 16.32
N GLU A 204 17.00 -18.65 17.44
CA GLU A 204 17.17 -19.57 18.56
C GLU A 204 16.80 -20.95 18.00
N ASP A 205 17.74 -21.89 18.08
CA ASP A 205 17.47 -23.28 17.73
C ASP A 205 16.41 -23.78 18.70
N ASP A 206 15.17 -23.84 18.22
CA ASP A 206 14.00 -24.43 18.90
C ASP A 206 14.07 -25.96 18.82
#